data_AF-W5LEQ3-F1
#
_entry.id   AF-W5LEQ3-F1
#
_cell.length_a   1.000
_cell.length_b   1.000
_cell.length_c   1.000
_cell.angle_alpha   90.00
_cell.angle_beta   90.00
_cell.angle_gamma   90.00
#
_symmetry.space_group_name_H-M   'P 1'
#
loop_
_entity.id
_entity.type
_entity.pdbx_description
1 polymer ?
#
loop_
_entity_poly.entity_id
_entity_poly.type
_entity_poly.pdbx_seq_one_letter_code
_entity_poly.pdbx_strand_id
1 'polypeptide(L)'
;MLALQCLLFAVVAGRISSSSSTGQWEHITHPKRLLQQKLSTEETPHSSLDTRARESGRETPLHLAQSTFQIEAFGSTYILDLQLNHDLLSSDYVERHFDKEGKPSQTAGGEHCYYHGSLRGNPRSWAALATCQGLHGMFSDGVFSYIIEPLINKTDQIVDAHLVKKIPDIKLTTSCTDCTPDEDPEEDLQSDSEQTEGLKRTKRRVRKNPSSTSSQVTSL
;
A
#
# COMPACT_ATOMS: atom_id res chain seq x y z
N MET A 1 -79.80 -10.22 -20.65
CA MET A 1 -79.88 -9.53 -21.96
C MET A 1 -79.73 -8.05 -21.69
N LEU A 2 -78.76 -7.28 -22.13
CA LEU A 2 -77.54 -7.37 -22.96
C LEU A 2 -76.64 -6.23 -22.39
N ALA A 3 -75.32 -6.39 -22.26
CA ALA A 3 -74.32 -5.69 -23.09
C ALA A 3 -74.72 -4.23 -23.45
N LEU A 4 -73.94 -3.16 -23.23
CA LEU A 4 -72.53 -3.00 -23.60
C LEU A 4 -72.08 -1.53 -23.35
N GLN A 5 -70.81 -1.33 -22.93
CA GLN A 5 -69.91 -0.14 -23.13
C GLN A 5 -70.26 1.19 -22.41
N CYS A 6 -69.33 2.03 -21.91
CA CYS A 6 -67.87 2.23 -22.04
C CYS A 6 -67.49 3.36 -21.01
N LEU A 7 -66.42 3.38 -20.20
CA LEU A 7 -65.01 3.68 -20.52
C LEU A 7 -64.18 3.73 -19.21
N LEU A 8 -62.98 3.13 -19.27
CA LEU A 8 -61.68 3.52 -18.70
C LEU A 8 -61.58 3.98 -17.23
N PHE A 9 -60.76 3.29 -16.43
CA PHE A 9 -59.41 3.76 -16.05
C PHE A 9 -58.59 2.61 -15.44
N ALA A 10 -57.46 2.32 -16.08
CA ALA A 10 -56.42 1.43 -15.58
C ALA A 10 -55.53 2.19 -14.60
N VAL A 11 -55.23 1.61 -13.44
CA VAL A 11 -53.97 1.87 -12.74
C VAL A 11 -53.38 0.52 -12.34
N VAL A 12 -52.40 0.10 -13.14
CA VAL A 12 -51.56 -1.07 -12.95
C VAL A 12 -50.65 -0.83 -11.74
N ALA A 13 -50.56 -1.83 -10.88
CA ALA A 13 -49.58 -1.92 -9.82
C ALA A 13 -48.15 -1.93 -10.41
N GLY A 14 -47.49 -0.78 -10.39
CA GLY A 14 -46.06 -0.66 -10.69
C GLY A 14 -45.24 -1.17 -9.52
N ARG A 15 -44.72 -2.40 -9.62
CA ARG A 15 -43.59 -2.84 -8.79
C ARG A 15 -42.37 -2.03 -9.22
N ILE A 16 -41.95 -1.09 -8.38
CA ILE A 16 -40.67 -0.42 -8.51
C ILE A 16 -39.60 -1.47 -8.19
N SER A 17 -39.08 -2.13 -9.22
CA SER A 17 -37.79 -2.80 -9.14
C SER A 17 -36.74 -1.71 -9.31
N SER A 18 -36.21 -1.20 -8.20
CA SER A 18 -35.02 -0.35 -8.19
C SER A 18 -33.82 -1.20 -8.60
N SER A 19 -33.65 -1.41 -9.91
CA SER A 19 -32.39 -1.88 -10.46
C SER A 19 -31.45 -0.67 -10.59
N SER A 20 -30.81 -0.30 -9.49
CA SER A 20 -29.68 0.61 -9.53
C SER A 20 -28.50 -0.12 -10.21
N SER A 21 -28.42 -0.04 -11.53
CA SER A 21 -27.23 -0.42 -12.28
C SER A 21 -26.18 0.69 -12.18
N THR A 22 -25.71 0.96 -10.96
CA THR A 22 -24.44 1.65 -10.76
C THR A 22 -23.34 0.64 -11.04
N GLY A 23 -22.33 1.00 -11.84
CA GLY A 23 -21.18 0.13 -12.11
C GLY A 23 -20.65 -0.51 -10.83
N GLN A 24 -20.20 -1.77 -10.89
CA GLN A 24 -19.60 -2.41 -9.71
C GLN A 24 -18.32 -1.65 -9.32
N TRP A 25 -18.41 -0.81 -8.29
CA TRP A 25 -17.29 -0.08 -7.70
C TRP A 25 -16.63 -0.87 -6.58
N GLU A 26 -17.19 -2.00 -6.17
CA GLU A 26 -16.70 -2.87 -5.12
C GLU A 26 -16.74 -4.34 -5.58
N HIS A 27 -15.77 -5.14 -5.14
CA HIS A 27 -15.66 -6.55 -5.48
C HIS A 27 -14.99 -7.33 -4.34
N ILE A 28 -15.54 -8.47 -3.94
CA ILE A 28 -14.91 -9.36 -2.97
C ILE A 28 -14.02 -10.34 -3.73
N THR A 29 -12.76 -10.47 -3.31
CA THR A 29 -11.77 -11.36 -3.92
C THR A 29 -11.07 -12.23 -2.88
N HIS A 30 -10.38 -13.26 -3.35
CA HIS A 30 -9.54 -14.15 -2.56
C HIS A 30 -8.12 -14.14 -3.14
N PRO A 31 -7.28 -13.17 -2.74
CA PRO A 31 -5.94 -13.04 -3.27
C PRO A 31 -5.15 -14.33 -3.08
N LYS A 32 -4.18 -14.56 -3.97
CA LYS A 32 -3.22 -15.66 -3.86
C LYS A 32 -1.81 -15.12 -3.87
N ARG A 33 -0.93 -15.71 -3.07
CA ARG A 33 0.51 -15.47 -3.20
C ARG A 33 1.08 -16.41 -4.24
N LEU A 34 1.85 -15.89 -5.19
CA LEU A 34 2.54 -16.68 -6.19
C LEU A 34 3.92 -17.05 -5.66
N LEU A 35 4.23 -18.35 -5.63
CA LEU A 35 5.52 -18.87 -5.19
C LEU A 35 6.23 -19.51 -6.38
N GLN A 36 7.47 -19.09 -6.62
CA GLN A 36 8.31 -19.67 -7.66
C GLN A 36 8.79 -21.07 -7.21
N GLN A 37 8.64 -22.05 -8.09
CA GLN A 37 9.18 -23.38 -7.84
C GLN A 37 10.71 -23.37 -8.01
N LYS A 38 11.45 -24.02 -7.11
CA LYS A 38 12.93 -24.01 -7.08
C LYS A 38 13.63 -24.41 -8.39
N LEU A 39 12.96 -25.19 -9.24
CA LEU A 39 13.54 -25.80 -10.44
C LEU A 39 12.76 -25.48 -11.71
N SER A 40 11.82 -24.52 -11.64
CA SER A 40 10.94 -24.19 -12.76
C SER A 40 10.70 -22.68 -12.82
N THR A 41 10.38 -22.20 -14.02
CA THR A 41 9.83 -20.85 -14.21
C THR A 41 8.35 -20.76 -13.83
N GLU A 42 7.74 -21.88 -13.44
CA GLU A 42 6.35 -21.94 -13.00
C GLU A 42 6.16 -21.31 -11.61
N GLU A 43 5.07 -20.55 -11.50
CA GLU A 43 4.59 -19.97 -10.25
C GLU A 43 3.33 -20.70 -9.81
N THR A 44 3.28 -21.10 -8.54
CA THR A 44 2.12 -21.76 -7.96
C THR A 44 1.34 -20.81 -7.06
N PRO A 45 0.02 -20.68 -7.25
CA PRO A 45 -0.82 -19.85 -6.39
C PRO A 45 -1.09 -20.54 -5.05
N HIS A 46 -0.96 -19.80 -3.95
CA HIS A 46 -1.22 -20.26 -2.60
C HIS A 46 -2.18 -19.34 -1.85
N SER A 47 -3.07 -19.90 -1.02
CA SER A 47 -4.04 -19.12 -0.23
C SER A 47 -3.39 -18.33 0.90
N SER A 48 -2.27 -18.81 1.45
CA SER A 48 -1.54 -18.11 2.49
C SER A 48 -0.82 -16.89 1.93
N LEU A 49 -1.25 -15.71 2.39
CA LEU A 49 -0.69 -14.40 2.02
C LEU A 49 0.49 -13.97 2.91
N ASP A 50 0.84 -14.77 3.93
CA ASP A 50 1.82 -14.38 4.94
C ASP A 50 3.23 -14.27 4.37
N THR A 51 3.86 -13.11 4.55
CA THR A 51 5.23 -12.83 4.10
C THR A 51 6.25 -12.93 5.22
N ARG A 52 5.84 -13.33 6.44
CA ARG A 52 6.77 -13.52 7.55
C ARG A 52 7.69 -14.71 7.29
N ALA A 53 8.99 -14.48 7.41
CA ALA A 53 10.02 -15.50 7.47
C ALA A 53 10.26 -15.88 8.94
N ARG A 54 10.39 -17.17 9.22
CA ARG A 54 10.72 -17.66 10.56
C ARG A 54 12.23 -17.55 10.79
N GLU A 55 12.62 -16.69 11.73
CA GLU A 55 13.98 -16.66 12.27
C GLU A 55 13.92 -16.76 13.80
N SER A 56 14.60 -17.75 14.38
CA SER A 56 14.63 -17.96 15.82
C SER A 56 15.52 -16.90 16.49
N GLY A 57 14.96 -16.06 17.35
CA GLY A 57 15.71 -15.13 18.22
C GLY A 57 15.50 -13.63 17.98
N ARG A 58 14.64 -13.22 17.05
CA ARG A 58 14.24 -11.82 16.87
C ARG A 58 12.92 -11.50 17.57
N GLU A 59 12.82 -10.30 18.13
CA GLU A 59 11.58 -9.78 18.74
C GLU A 59 10.54 -9.37 17.68
N THR A 60 10.99 -8.91 16.51
CA THR A 60 10.12 -8.51 15.39
C THR A 60 10.17 -9.53 14.24
N PRO A 61 9.02 -9.89 13.64
CA PRO A 61 8.99 -10.75 12.47
C PRO A 61 9.74 -10.14 11.28
N LEU A 62 10.59 -10.95 10.64
CA LEU A 62 11.23 -10.60 9.38
C LEU A 62 10.27 -10.88 8.24
N HIS A 63 10.18 -9.99 7.26
CA HIS A 63 9.38 -10.19 6.04
C HIS A 63 10.26 -10.50 4.83
N LEU A 64 9.72 -11.25 3.86
CA LEU A 64 10.40 -11.54 2.59
C LEU A 64 10.74 -10.24 1.85
N ALA A 65 11.94 -10.17 1.26
CA ALA A 65 12.37 -8.97 0.51
C ALA A 65 11.52 -8.72 -0.75
N GLN A 66 10.98 -9.78 -1.35
CA GLN A 66 10.14 -9.74 -2.54
C GLN A 66 8.95 -10.69 -2.38
N SER A 67 7.81 -10.31 -2.92
CA SER A 67 6.63 -11.16 -2.96
C SER A 67 5.74 -10.81 -4.14
N THR A 68 5.06 -11.82 -4.69
CA THR A 68 4.12 -11.63 -5.80
C THR A 68 2.72 -12.08 -5.38
N PHE A 69 1.72 -11.27 -5.71
CA PHE A 69 0.31 -11.56 -5.41
C PHE A 69 -0.55 -11.51 -6.66
N GLN A 70 -1.48 -12.43 -6.76
CA GLN A 70 -2.54 -12.47 -7.76
C GLN A 70 -3.86 -12.05 -7.12
N ILE A 71 -4.52 -11.07 -7.74
CA ILE A 71 -5.81 -10.52 -7.32
C ILE A 71 -6.78 -10.62 -8.50
N GLU A 72 -7.93 -11.26 -8.31
CA GLU A 72 -8.97 -11.37 -9.33
C GLU A 72 -10.14 -10.46 -8.95
N ALA A 73 -10.36 -9.39 -9.72
CA ALA A 73 -11.43 -8.44 -9.44
C ALA A 73 -11.92 -7.77 -10.72
N PHE A 74 -13.22 -7.44 -10.77
CA PHE A 74 -13.83 -6.75 -11.91
C PHE A 74 -13.61 -7.45 -13.26
N GLY A 75 -13.58 -8.79 -13.25
CA GLY A 75 -13.35 -9.60 -14.46
C GLY A 75 -11.91 -9.58 -14.99
N SER A 76 -10.95 -9.06 -14.21
CA SER A 76 -9.54 -8.98 -14.57
C SER A 76 -8.66 -9.66 -13.52
N THR A 77 -7.51 -10.16 -13.95
CA THR A 77 -6.48 -10.73 -13.07
C THR A 77 -5.30 -9.77 -13.01
N TYR A 78 -4.98 -9.31 -11.80
CA TYR A 78 -3.86 -8.42 -11.52
C TYR A 78 -2.76 -9.22 -10.83
N ILE A 79 -1.55 -9.22 -11.41
CA ILE A 79 -0.36 -9.81 -10.79
C ILE A 79 0.53 -8.67 -10.33
N LEU A 80 0.74 -8.56 -9.02
CA LEU A 80 1.50 -7.50 -8.39
C LEU A 80 2.86 -8.05 -7.99
N ASP A 81 3.93 -7.50 -8.58
CA ASP A 81 5.30 -7.79 -8.20
C ASP A 81 5.76 -6.72 -7.21
N LEU A 82 6.05 -7.13 -5.97
CA LEU A 82 6.28 -6.24 -4.84
C LEU A 82 7.67 -6.44 -4.23
N GLN A 83 8.26 -5.34 -3.80
CA GLN A 83 9.51 -5.28 -3.04
C GLN A 83 9.28 -4.57 -1.70
N LEU A 84 9.93 -5.08 -0.65
CA LEU A 84 9.87 -4.49 0.68
C LEU A 84 10.47 -3.07 0.65
N ASN A 85 9.72 -2.10 1.17
CA ASN A 85 10.06 -0.69 1.09
C ASN A 85 11.03 -0.30 2.21
N HIS A 86 12.32 -0.31 1.91
CA HIS A 86 13.36 0.10 2.88
C HIS A 86 13.52 1.62 3.04
N ASP A 87 12.83 2.43 2.23
CA ASP A 87 12.92 3.89 2.25
C ASP A 87 11.88 4.55 3.16
N LEU A 88 10.77 3.85 3.47
CA LEU A 88 9.71 4.37 4.34
C LEU A 88 10.07 4.24 5.82
N LEU A 89 10.41 3.03 6.25
CA LEU A 89 10.84 2.72 7.62
C LEU A 89 11.96 1.67 7.54
N SER A 90 12.98 1.80 8.37
CA SER A 90 14.03 0.79 8.46
C SER A 90 13.55 -0.40 9.30
N SER A 91 14.15 -1.58 9.08
CA SER A 91 13.80 -2.78 9.85
C SER A 91 14.19 -2.69 11.34
N ASP A 92 15.04 -1.73 11.69
CA ASP A 92 15.48 -1.37 13.04
C ASP A 92 14.84 -0.06 13.53
N TYR A 93 13.72 0.35 12.93
CA TYR A 93 12.95 1.50 13.40
C TYR A 93 12.57 1.34 14.87
N VAL A 94 12.70 2.43 15.65
CA VAL A 94 12.34 2.48 17.06
C VAL A 94 11.59 3.76 17.37
N GLU A 95 10.59 3.65 18.23
CA GLU A 95 9.81 4.79 18.71
C GLU A 95 10.39 5.29 20.03
N ARG A 96 10.61 6.60 20.13
CA ARG A 96 11.08 7.25 21.38
C ARG A 96 9.98 8.10 21.96
N HIS A 97 9.56 7.77 23.18
CA HIS A 97 8.57 8.54 23.93
C HIS A 97 9.25 9.31 25.06
N PHE A 98 8.68 10.46 25.42
CA PHE A 98 9.14 11.26 26.56
C PHE A 98 8.00 11.40 27.55
N ASP A 99 8.26 11.11 28.83
CA ASP A 99 7.30 11.37 29.89
C ASP A 99 7.22 12.86 30.27
N LYS A 100 6.38 13.20 31.25
CA LYS A 100 6.17 14.59 31.68
C LYS A 100 7.43 15.18 32.31
N GLU A 101 8.31 14.33 32.83
CA GLU A 101 9.60 14.64 33.43
C GLU A 101 10.73 14.71 32.37
N GLY A 102 10.42 14.46 31.09
CA GLY A 102 11.36 14.53 29.97
C GLY A 102 12.27 13.31 29.84
N LYS A 103 12.01 12.21 30.55
CA LYS A 103 12.79 10.98 30.49
C LYS A 103 12.41 10.19 29.21
N PRO A 104 13.40 9.79 28.39
CA PRO A 104 13.12 9.01 27.19
C PRO A 104 12.86 7.53 27.54
N SER A 105 11.85 6.94 26.90
CA SER A 105 11.69 5.49 26.75
C SER A 105 11.73 5.12 25.27
N GLN A 106 12.13 3.88 24.96
CA GLN A 106 12.15 3.37 23.59
C GLN A 106 11.29 2.11 23.50
N THR A 107 10.54 2.02 22.40
CA THR A 107 9.77 0.85 22.02
C THR A 107 10.26 0.39 20.66
N ALA A 108 10.31 -0.92 20.42
CA ALA A 108 10.53 -1.44 19.07
C ALA A 108 9.49 -0.83 18.12
N GLY A 109 9.92 -0.43 16.93
CA GLY A 109 9.02 0.00 15.88
C GLY A 109 8.07 -1.13 15.47
N GLY A 110 7.02 -0.77 14.73
CA GLY A 110 6.11 -1.75 14.12
C GLY A 110 6.82 -2.72 13.16
N GLU A 111 6.09 -3.74 12.71
CA GLU A 111 6.62 -4.72 11.74
C GLU A 111 7.02 -4.05 10.41
N HIS A 112 8.18 -4.46 9.87
CA HIS A 112 8.64 -3.99 8.57
C HIS A 112 7.96 -4.77 7.43
N CYS A 113 6.71 -4.39 7.13
CA CYS A 113 5.82 -5.15 6.24
C CYS A 113 5.26 -4.32 5.06
N TYR A 114 5.81 -3.13 4.80
CA TYR A 114 5.35 -2.22 3.75
C TYR A 114 6.10 -2.49 2.46
N TYR A 115 5.36 -2.57 1.35
CA TYR A 115 5.89 -2.90 0.04
C TYR A 115 5.49 -1.84 -1.00
N HIS A 116 6.32 -1.72 -2.02
CA HIS A 116 6.05 -0.97 -3.23
C HIS A 116 6.32 -1.85 -4.45
N GLY A 117 5.73 -1.51 -5.60
CA GLY A 117 5.92 -2.30 -6.81
C GLY A 117 5.02 -1.87 -7.95
N SER A 118 4.72 -2.81 -8.84
CA SER A 118 3.91 -2.57 -10.04
C SER A 118 3.16 -3.82 -10.45
N LEU A 119 2.15 -3.67 -11.31
CA LEU A 119 1.50 -4.77 -11.99
C LEU A 119 2.43 -5.31 -13.07
N ARG A 120 2.58 -6.63 -13.09
CA ARG A 120 3.42 -7.35 -14.06
C ARG A 120 3.01 -7.00 -15.49
N GLY A 121 3.99 -6.62 -16.30
CA GLY A 121 3.78 -6.26 -17.70
C GLY A 121 3.16 -4.89 -17.94
N ASN A 122 2.90 -4.08 -16.90
CA ASN A 122 2.37 -2.72 -17.06
C ASN A 122 3.30 -1.68 -16.44
N PRO A 123 4.16 -1.00 -17.23
CA PRO A 123 5.12 -0.03 -16.69
C PRO A 123 4.49 1.28 -16.18
N ARG A 124 3.21 1.54 -16.49
CA ARG A 124 2.49 2.73 -15.98
C ARG A 124 1.77 2.46 -14.66
N SER A 125 1.77 1.21 -14.23
CA SER A 125 1.14 0.77 -12.98
C SER A 125 2.05 1.02 -11.78
N TRP A 126 1.45 1.03 -10.61
CA TRP A 126 2.16 1.09 -9.34
C TRP A 126 1.35 0.39 -8.26
N ALA A 127 2.00 -0.04 -7.19
CA ALA A 127 1.39 -0.63 -6.02
C ALA A 127 2.09 -0.17 -4.74
N ALA A 128 1.32 0.04 -3.68
CA ALA A 128 1.79 0.33 -2.33
C ALA A 128 0.91 -0.43 -1.34
N LEU A 129 1.45 -1.51 -0.76
CA LEU A 129 0.69 -2.47 0.03
C LEU A 129 1.43 -2.82 1.33
N ALA A 130 0.67 -3.08 2.38
CA ALA A 130 1.14 -3.69 3.62
C ALA A 130 0.71 -5.15 3.68
N THR A 131 1.53 -5.99 4.30
CA THR A 131 1.25 -7.43 4.51
C THR A 131 1.24 -7.83 5.99
N CYS A 132 1.27 -6.86 6.92
CA CYS A 132 1.31 -7.13 8.36
C CYS A 132 0.11 -8.00 8.78
N GLN A 133 -1.10 -7.64 8.35
CA GLN A 133 -2.34 -8.30 8.78
C GLN A 133 -3.24 -8.53 7.56
N GLY A 134 -2.72 -9.31 6.62
CA GLY A 134 -3.31 -9.46 5.29
C GLY A 134 -2.90 -8.34 4.33
N LEU A 135 -3.35 -8.44 3.08
CA LEU A 135 -3.10 -7.42 2.06
C LEU A 135 -3.97 -6.19 2.29
N HIS A 136 -3.33 -5.05 2.49
CA HIS A 136 -4.00 -3.77 2.66
C HIS A 136 -3.25 -2.66 1.93
N GLY A 137 -3.95 -1.76 1.24
CA GLY A 137 -3.35 -0.59 0.60
C GLY A 137 -3.96 -0.30 -0.76
N MET A 138 -3.13 0.13 -1.72
CA MET A 138 -3.61 0.60 -3.02
C MET A 138 -2.70 0.16 -4.17
N PHE A 139 -3.30 -0.08 -5.34
CA PHE A 139 -2.58 -0.29 -6.60
C PHE A 139 -3.32 0.37 -7.77
N SER A 140 -2.62 0.65 -8.86
CA SER A 140 -3.18 1.29 -10.06
C SER A 140 -2.76 0.51 -11.30
N ASP A 141 -3.66 0.38 -12.27
CA ASP A 141 -3.35 -0.13 -13.62
C ASP A 141 -2.99 1.01 -14.61
N GLY A 142 -2.91 2.26 -14.14
CA GLY A 142 -2.69 3.47 -14.93
C GLY A 142 -3.95 4.03 -15.60
N VAL A 143 -5.12 3.45 -15.32
CA VAL A 143 -6.44 3.91 -15.77
C VAL A 143 -7.41 4.07 -14.59
N PHE A 144 -7.33 3.14 -13.64
CA PHE A 144 -8.04 3.16 -12.37
C PHE A 144 -7.08 2.84 -11.22
N SER A 145 -7.41 3.38 -10.06
CA SER A 145 -6.79 2.98 -8.80
C SER A 145 -7.74 2.05 -8.03
N TYR A 146 -7.17 1.15 -7.25
CA TYR A 146 -7.86 0.09 -6.55
C TYR A 146 -7.38 0.06 -5.10
N ILE A 147 -8.31 0.20 -4.16
CA ILE A 147 -8.05 0.05 -2.74
C ILE A 147 -8.39 -1.38 -2.36
N ILE A 148 -7.48 -2.07 -1.67
CA ILE A 148 -7.69 -3.41 -1.15
C ILE A 148 -7.63 -3.40 0.38
N GLU A 149 -8.60 -4.03 1.02
CA GLU A 149 -8.65 -4.20 2.47
C GLU A 149 -9.08 -5.62 2.87
N PRO A 150 -8.51 -6.19 3.94
CA PRO A 150 -8.94 -7.48 4.45
C PRO A 150 -10.38 -7.40 4.96
N LEU A 151 -11.18 -8.42 4.65
CA LEU A 151 -12.48 -8.56 5.30
C LEU A 151 -12.28 -9.08 6.72
N ILE A 152 -13.06 -8.52 7.63
CA ILE A 152 -13.06 -8.88 9.05
C ILE A 152 -14.41 -9.52 9.38
N ASN A 153 -14.37 -10.70 9.99
CA ASN A 153 -15.55 -11.39 10.47
C ASN A 153 -16.15 -10.70 11.70
N LYS A 154 -17.39 -11.07 12.07
CA LYS A 154 -18.08 -10.56 13.27
C LYS A 154 -17.35 -10.81 14.60
N THR A 155 -16.34 -11.68 14.59
CA THR A 155 -15.45 -11.99 15.73
C THR A 155 -14.13 -11.22 15.67
N ASP A 156 -14.04 -10.17 14.84
CA ASP A 156 -12.83 -9.37 14.60
C ASP A 156 -11.63 -10.18 14.06
N GLN A 157 -11.91 -11.30 13.40
CA GLN A 157 -10.89 -12.14 12.76
C GLN A 157 -10.80 -11.85 11.27
N ILE A 158 -9.59 -11.73 10.76
CA ILE A 158 -9.32 -11.56 9.33
C ILE A 158 -9.73 -12.84 8.59
N VAL A 159 -10.53 -12.67 7.54
CA VAL A 159 -10.91 -13.75 6.61
C VAL A 159 -9.89 -13.83 5.50
N ASP A 160 -9.75 -15.00 4.87
CA ASP A 160 -9.00 -15.19 3.62
C ASP A 160 -9.71 -14.53 2.41
N ALA A 161 -10.35 -13.37 2.61
CA ALA A 161 -11.09 -12.61 1.62
C ALA A 161 -10.82 -11.12 1.78
N HIS A 162 -10.86 -10.39 0.67
CA HIS A 162 -10.53 -8.97 0.62
C HIS A 162 -11.60 -8.22 -0.15
N LEU A 163 -11.92 -7.02 0.29
CA LEU A 163 -12.74 -6.07 -0.46
C LEU A 163 -11.83 -5.23 -1.34
N VAL A 164 -12.13 -5.16 -2.63
CA VAL A 164 -11.47 -4.29 -3.58
C VAL A 164 -12.44 -3.21 -4.03
N LYS A 165 -12.07 -1.94 -3.82
CA LYS A 165 -12.83 -0.78 -4.27
C LYS A 165 -12.12 -0.14 -5.46
N LYS A 166 -12.86 0.07 -6.55
CA LYS A 166 -12.38 0.73 -7.76
C LYS A 166 -12.64 2.23 -7.67
N ILE A 167 -11.66 3.04 -8.03
CA ILE A 167 -11.75 4.51 -8.07
C ILE A 167 -11.06 5.06 -9.33
N PRO A 168 -11.42 6.26 -9.80
CA PRO A 168 -10.65 6.95 -10.84
C PRO A 168 -9.16 7.04 -10.48
N ASP A 169 -8.28 6.96 -11.49
CA ASP A 169 -6.84 6.89 -11.23
C ASP A 169 -6.28 8.12 -10.51
N ILE A 170 -5.48 7.85 -9.48
CA ILE A 170 -4.72 8.85 -8.76
C ILE A 170 -3.36 8.97 -9.45
N LYS A 171 -3.15 10.09 -10.15
CA LYS A 171 -1.86 10.37 -10.80
C LYS A 171 -0.81 10.74 -9.75
N LEU A 172 0.04 9.78 -9.41
CA LEU A 172 1.26 10.04 -8.63
C LEU A 172 2.23 10.84 -9.51
N THR A 173 2.28 12.16 -9.30
CA THR A 173 3.25 13.01 -10.00
C THR A 173 4.62 12.84 -9.34
N THR A 174 5.60 12.35 -10.10
CA THR A 174 6.99 12.15 -9.67
C THR A 174 7.84 13.42 -9.72
N SER A 175 7.27 14.51 -10.23
CA SER A 175 7.97 15.80 -10.38
C SER A 175 7.56 16.74 -9.26
N CYS A 176 8.32 16.73 -8.17
CA CYS A 176 8.35 17.88 -7.28
C CYS A 176 9.27 18.92 -7.91
N THR A 177 8.73 19.80 -8.74
CA THR A 177 9.48 20.83 -9.47
C THR A 177 10.08 21.89 -8.55
N ASP A 178 9.73 21.86 -7.25
CA ASP A 178 10.08 22.85 -6.23
C ASP A 178 11.14 22.35 -5.24
N CYS A 179 11.74 21.17 -5.49
CA CYS A 179 12.90 20.70 -4.74
C CYS A 179 14.19 21.07 -5.48
N THR A 180 14.43 22.37 -5.68
CA THR A 180 15.78 22.84 -5.97
C THR A 180 16.57 22.73 -4.66
N PRO A 181 17.77 22.09 -4.66
CA PRO A 181 18.70 22.31 -3.56
C PRO A 181 19.07 23.79 -3.63
N ASP A 182 18.69 24.56 -2.61
CA ASP A 182 19.16 25.93 -2.45
C ASP A 182 20.69 25.92 -2.59
N GLU A 183 21.20 26.55 -3.66
CA GLU A 183 22.62 26.85 -3.75
C GLU A 183 22.90 27.88 -2.65
N ASP A 184 23.69 27.47 -1.65
CA ASP A 184 24.06 28.28 -0.50
C ASP A 184 24.69 29.62 -0.99
N PRO A 185 24.12 30.80 -0.69
CA PRO A 185 24.77 32.06 -0.99
C PRO A 185 25.99 32.23 -0.08
N GLU A 186 27.12 32.65 -0.66
CA GLU A 186 28.35 32.98 0.06
C GLU A 186 28.10 34.01 1.18
N GLU A 187 28.73 33.76 2.32
CA GLU A 187 28.64 34.60 3.52
C GLU A 187 29.19 36.01 3.27
N ASP A 188 28.39 37.03 3.57
CA ASP A 188 28.92 38.35 3.91
C ASP A 188 28.53 38.69 5.35
N LEU A 189 29.56 38.81 6.19
CA LEU A 189 29.48 39.16 7.59
C LEU A 189 29.05 40.62 7.75
N GLN A 190 27.89 40.86 8.37
CA GLN A 190 27.69 42.05 9.19
C GLN A 190 26.61 41.85 10.24
N SER A 191 27.00 42.15 11.47
CA SER A 191 26.23 42.16 12.70
C SER A 191 25.07 43.15 12.64
N ASP A 192 23.91 42.76 13.15
CA ASP A 192 23.33 43.44 14.31
C ASP A 192 22.21 42.63 14.96
N SER A 193 22.12 42.80 16.27
CA SER A 193 21.27 42.09 17.22
C SER A 193 19.80 42.49 17.10
N GLU A 194 18.89 41.51 17.14
CA GLU A 194 17.63 41.65 17.88
C GLU A 194 17.00 40.29 18.22
N GLN A 195 16.67 40.13 19.50
CA GLN A 195 16.10 38.93 20.09
C GLN A 195 14.70 38.65 19.55
N THR A 196 14.54 37.48 18.92
CA THR A 196 13.28 36.74 18.98
C THR A 196 13.63 35.28 19.29
N GLU A 197 13.25 34.82 20.49
CA GLU A 197 13.38 33.42 20.89
C GLU A 197 12.33 32.57 20.18
N GLY A 198 12.62 32.20 18.93
CA GLY A 198 12.02 31.06 18.27
C GLY A 198 12.96 29.86 18.37
N LEU A 199 12.44 28.69 18.77
CA LEU A 199 13.19 27.42 18.75
C LEU A 199 13.69 27.13 17.32
N LYS A 200 14.94 27.49 17.03
CA LYS A 200 15.58 27.24 15.73
C LYS A 200 15.86 25.74 15.57
N ARG A 201 15.14 25.09 14.64
CA ARG A 201 15.38 23.70 14.25
C ARG A 201 16.76 23.59 13.59
N THR A 202 17.73 23.05 14.33
CA THR A 202 19.07 22.77 13.79
C THR A 202 19.03 21.49 12.94
N LYS A 203 19.29 21.61 11.64
CA LYS A 203 19.37 20.46 10.72
C LYS A 203 20.69 19.72 10.97
N ARG A 204 20.64 18.62 11.72
CA ARG A 204 21.81 17.75 11.94
C ARG A 204 22.16 17.09 10.61
N ARG A 205 23.37 17.34 10.07
CA ARG A 205 23.88 16.59 8.91
C ARG A 205 24.04 15.13 9.30
N VAL A 206 23.23 14.25 8.72
CA VAL A 206 23.43 12.79 8.80
C VAL A 206 24.59 12.44 7.87
N ARG A 207 25.66 11.84 8.40
CA ARG A 207 26.68 11.22 7.57
C ARG A 207 26.04 10.04 6.82
N LYS A 208 25.96 10.12 5.50
CA LYS A 208 25.65 8.96 4.67
C LYS A 208 26.83 8.00 4.76
N ASN A 209 26.63 6.84 5.40
CA ASN A 209 27.55 5.73 5.24
C ASN A 209 27.37 5.16 3.83
N PRO A 210 28.45 4.83 3.09
CA PRO A 210 28.33 4.17 1.81
C PRO A 210 27.72 2.78 1.99
N SER A 211 26.69 2.48 1.20
CA SER A 211 26.16 1.13 1.03
C SER A 211 27.26 0.25 0.42
N SER A 212 27.64 -0.81 1.13
CA SER A 212 28.54 -1.82 0.59
C SER A 212 27.75 -2.75 -0.31
N THR A 213 27.79 -2.51 -1.62
CA THR A 213 27.40 -3.50 -2.62
C THR A 213 28.57 -4.47 -2.81
N SER A 214 28.48 -5.66 -2.21
CA SER A 214 29.38 -6.76 -2.53
C SER A 214 28.84 -7.49 -3.76
N SER A 215 29.37 -7.15 -4.92
CA SER A 215 29.19 -7.92 -6.15
C SER A 215 30.25 -9.01 -6.19
N GLN A 216 29.93 -10.23 -5.78
CA GLN A 216 30.77 -11.38 -6.11
C GLN A 216 30.45 -11.83 -7.53
N VAL A 217 31.30 -11.42 -8.47
CA VAL A 217 31.45 -12.06 -9.78
C VAL A 217 32.36 -13.26 -9.57
N THR A 218 31.80 -14.47 -9.61
CA THR A 218 32.61 -15.69 -9.71
C THR A 218 32.66 -16.09 -11.17
N SER A 219 33.77 -15.73 -11.83
CA SER A 219 34.23 -16.42 -13.02
C SER A 219 34.89 -17.72 -12.60
N LEU A 220 34.44 -18.85 -13.16
CA LEU A 220 35.24 -19.97 -13.67
C LEU A 220 34.33 -20.84 -14.55
#